data_AF-A0A2S7NPS5-F1
#
_entry.id   AF-A0A2S7NPS5-F1
#
_cell.length_a   1.000
_cell.length_b   1.000
_cell.length_c   1.000
_cell.angle_alpha   90.00
_cell.angle_beta   90.00
_cell.angle_gamma   90.00
#
_symmetry.space_group_name_H-M   'P 1'
#
loop_
_entity.id
_entity.type
_entity.pdbx_description
1 polymer ?
#
loop_
_entity_poly.entity_id
_entity_poly.type
_entity_poly.pdbx_seq_one_letter_code
_entity_poly.pdbx_strand_id
1 'polypeptide(L)'
;MAQILTGVLRHYATVLMATTPKKQELPAIREQRSLLRGVNLRSNAHVLTPQAFQTRKDYLVQAFEEGKFLKEPEKKGQAAPNPMTDPAAMEGMMGMMKGNMAMIIPQTLIMGWINAFFSGFVIIRLPFPLTIKFKSMLQAGVATKDMDPQWMSSISWYVLCIFGLQSVFNYLLGSDNAASQMAQQMGQMGPGAGANMFGPGVDPDKQFQGEAENLAVLAHKSTLEGVEERLLQTVKV
;
A
#
# COMPACT_ATOMS: atom_id res chain seq x y z
N MET A 1 -21.60 12.08 15.58
CA MET A 1 -21.08 11.81 16.93
C MET A 1 -20.48 10.40 17.04
N ALA A 2 -21.28 9.33 16.92
CA ALA A 2 -20.78 7.95 17.03
C ALA A 2 -19.55 7.67 16.13
N GLN A 3 -19.58 8.15 14.87
CA GLN A 3 -18.50 7.97 13.89
C GLN A 3 -17.15 8.57 14.32
N ILE A 4 -17.18 9.72 14.99
CA ILE A 4 -15.95 10.39 15.45
C ILE A 4 -15.35 9.61 16.62
N LEU A 5 -16.18 9.21 17.59
CA LEU A 5 -15.74 8.42 18.74
C LEU A 5 -15.21 7.06 18.32
N THR A 6 -15.88 6.36 17.39
CA THR A 6 -15.39 5.08 16.87
C THR A 6 -14.08 5.23 16.11
N GLY A 7 -13.90 6.32 15.34
CA GLY A 7 -12.64 6.61 14.65
C GLY A 7 -11.49 6.88 15.62
N VAL A 8 -11.72 7.69 16.66
CA VAL A 8 -10.73 7.98 17.71
C VAL A 8 -10.38 6.72 18.51
N LEU A 9 -11.39 5.96 18.95
CA LEU A 9 -11.20 4.71 19.68
C LEU A 9 -10.39 3.71 18.84
N ARG A 10 -10.74 3.56 17.55
CA ARG A 10 -9.99 2.70 16.62
C ARG A 10 -8.55 3.16 16.52
N HIS A 11 -8.28 4.45 16.36
CA HIS A 11 -6.92 4.95 16.28
C HIS A 11 -6.08 4.54 17.49
N TYR A 12 -6.57 4.80 18.70
CA TYR A 12 -5.86 4.40 19.91
C TYR A 12 -5.76 2.88 20.06
N ALA A 13 -6.81 2.14 19.73
CA ALA A 13 -6.78 0.68 19.77
C ALA A 13 -5.74 0.11 18.79
N THR A 14 -5.63 0.65 17.57
CA THR A 14 -4.61 0.25 16.60
C THR A 14 -3.21 0.60 17.07
N VAL A 15 -3.00 1.78 17.66
CA VAL A 15 -1.70 2.18 18.23
C VAL A 15 -1.31 1.25 19.38
N LEU A 16 -2.24 0.88 20.26
CA LEU A 16 -1.99 -0.03 21.37
C LEU A 16 -1.78 -1.48 20.92
N MET A 17 -2.44 -1.90 19.85
CA MET A 17 -2.27 -3.24 19.26
C MET A 17 -1.07 -3.32 18.31
N ALA A 18 -0.43 -2.20 18.00
CA ALA A 18 0.76 -2.19 17.17
C ALA A 18 1.87 -2.97 17.89
N THR A 19 2.23 -4.12 17.32
CA THR A 19 3.32 -4.92 17.85
C THR A 19 4.63 -4.19 17.60
N THR A 20 5.53 -4.17 18.59
CA THR A 20 6.91 -3.72 18.39
C THR A 20 7.51 -4.43 17.18
N PRO A 21 8.15 -3.70 16.24
CA PRO A 21 8.78 -4.31 15.08
C PRO A 21 9.72 -5.43 15.55
N LYS A 22 9.46 -6.66 15.10
CA LYS A 22 10.33 -7.79 15.44
C LYS A 22 11.73 -7.52 14.90
N LYS A 23 12.73 -7.86 15.71
CA LYS A 23 14.12 -7.80 15.27
C LYS A 23 14.28 -8.77 14.10
N GLN A 24 14.53 -8.22 12.92
CA GLN A 24 14.80 -9.02 11.72
C GLN A 24 16.23 -9.55 11.78
N GLU A 25 16.42 -10.76 11.26
CA GLU A 25 17.75 -11.38 11.13
C GLU A 25 18.63 -10.59 10.14
N LEU A 26 19.91 -10.44 10.46
CA LEU A 26 20.88 -9.73 9.61
C LEU A 26 20.91 -10.22 8.14
N PRO A 27 20.90 -11.53 7.83
CA PRO A 27 20.89 -11.99 6.44
C PRO A 27 19.59 -11.62 5.71
N ALA A 28 18.43 -11.58 6.39
CA ALA A 28 17.16 -11.15 5.79
C ALA A 28 17.17 -9.63 5.49
N ILE A 29 17.72 -8.83 6.39
CA ILE A 29 17.91 -7.39 6.14
C ILE A 29 18.85 -7.16 4.95
N ARG A 30 19.94 -7.93 4.87
CA ARG A 30 20.90 -7.85 3.76
C ARG A 30 20.23 -8.14 2.43
N GLU A 31 19.44 -9.22 2.37
CA GLU A 31 18.67 -9.61 1.18
C GLU A 31 17.75 -8.47 0.73
N GLN A 32 16.87 -7.98 1.62
CA GLN A 32 15.94 -6.90 1.33
C GLN A 32 16.64 -5.61 0.87
N ARG A 33 17.67 -5.18 1.61
CA ARG A 33 18.39 -3.93 1.30
C ARG A 33 19.21 -4.04 0.02
N SER A 34 19.73 -5.21 -0.30
CA SER A 34 20.49 -5.44 -1.54
C SER A 34 19.58 -5.34 -2.79
N LEU A 35 18.36 -5.88 -2.72
CA LEU A 35 17.38 -5.74 -3.79
C LEU A 35 16.96 -4.27 -3.96
N LEU A 36 16.65 -3.59 -2.86
CA LEU A 36 16.34 -2.15 -2.87
C LEU A 36 17.50 -1.31 -3.42
N ARG A 37 18.75 -1.70 -3.17
CA ARG A 37 19.92 -1.06 -3.75
C ARG A 37 19.94 -1.17 -5.28
N GLY A 38 19.56 -2.33 -5.84
CA GLY A 38 19.39 -2.51 -7.29
C GLY A 38 18.32 -1.59 -7.86
N VAL A 39 17.13 -1.60 -7.27
CA VAL A 39 16.00 -0.75 -7.68
C VAL A 39 16.36 0.74 -7.60
N ASN A 40 17.06 1.16 -6.54
CA ASN A 40 17.51 2.53 -6.38
C ASN A 40 18.58 2.93 -7.41
N LEU A 41 19.51 2.02 -7.73
CA LEU A 41 20.49 2.26 -8.78
C LEU A 41 19.81 2.43 -10.14
N ARG A 42 18.81 1.59 -10.45
CA ARG A 42 18.03 1.70 -11.69
C ARG A 42 17.24 3.00 -11.77
N SER A 43 16.53 3.34 -10.70
CA SER A 43 15.65 4.53 -10.66
C SER A 43 16.44 5.84 -10.67
N ASN A 44 17.63 5.87 -10.05
CA ASN A 44 18.46 7.07 -9.90
C ASN A 44 19.77 6.98 -10.69
N ALA A 45 19.82 6.13 -11.73
CA ALA A 45 21.03 5.91 -12.53
C ALA A 45 21.56 7.22 -13.13
N HIS A 46 20.65 8.12 -13.48
CA HIS A 46 20.92 9.36 -14.19
C HIS A 46 21.84 10.34 -13.42
N VAL A 47 21.91 10.26 -12.10
CA VAL A 47 22.77 11.16 -11.28
C VAL A 47 24.25 10.76 -11.34
N LEU A 48 24.54 9.53 -11.73
CA LEU A 48 25.91 9.00 -11.74
C LEU A 48 26.63 9.33 -13.06
N THR A 49 27.97 9.34 -13.00
CA THR A 49 28.79 9.33 -14.22
C THR A 49 28.71 7.95 -14.88
N PRO A 50 28.92 7.85 -16.20
CA PRO A 50 28.87 6.57 -16.91
C PRO A 50 29.81 5.51 -16.33
N GLN A 51 31.03 5.91 -15.96
CA GLN A 51 32.01 5.01 -15.35
C GLN A 51 31.54 4.49 -13.98
N ALA A 52 31.06 5.39 -13.11
CA ALA A 52 30.60 5.01 -11.78
C ALA A 52 29.33 4.14 -11.82
N PHE A 53 28.45 4.37 -12.79
CA PHE A 53 27.28 3.54 -13.03
C PHE A 53 27.71 2.14 -13.50
N GLN A 54 28.60 2.04 -14.48
CA GLN A 54 29.04 0.76 -15.05
C GLN A 54 29.69 -0.14 -13.98
N THR A 55 30.62 0.37 -13.18
CA THR A 55 31.25 -0.41 -12.11
C THR A 55 30.24 -0.93 -11.08
N ARG A 56 29.21 -0.14 -10.75
CA ARG A 56 28.16 -0.54 -9.80
C ARG A 56 27.19 -1.54 -10.41
N LYS A 57 26.86 -1.37 -11.69
CA LYS A 57 26.04 -2.31 -12.46
C LYS A 57 26.72 -3.68 -12.51
N ASP A 58 27.98 -3.73 -12.93
CA ASP A 58 28.73 -4.98 -13.08
C ASP A 58 28.84 -5.73 -11.74
N TYR A 59 29.18 -5.00 -10.66
CA TYR A 59 29.22 -5.58 -9.32
C TYR A 59 27.87 -6.15 -8.86
N LEU A 60 26.77 -5.42 -9.07
CA LEU A 60 25.45 -5.85 -8.61
C LEU A 60 24.89 -6.99 -9.47
N VAL A 61 25.04 -6.93 -10.79
CA VAL A 61 24.63 -8.02 -11.70
C VAL A 61 25.38 -9.29 -11.34
N GLN A 62 26.71 -9.24 -11.22
CA GLN A 62 27.50 -10.39 -10.81
C GLN A 62 27.08 -10.92 -9.42
N ALA A 63 26.87 -10.04 -8.44
CA ALA A 63 26.51 -10.47 -7.09
C ALA A 63 25.08 -11.03 -6.99
N PHE A 64 24.16 -10.59 -7.86
CA PHE A 64 22.80 -11.11 -7.99
C PHE A 64 22.80 -12.46 -8.70
N GLU A 65 23.54 -12.60 -9.80
CA GLU A 65 23.72 -13.88 -10.50
C GLU A 65 24.44 -14.93 -9.64
N GLU A 66 25.43 -14.52 -8.85
CA GLU A 66 26.14 -15.40 -7.92
C GLU A 66 25.29 -15.79 -6.70
N GLY A 67 24.25 -15.01 -6.38
CA GLY A 67 23.40 -15.23 -5.20
C GLY A 67 24.06 -14.82 -3.88
N LYS A 68 25.09 -13.95 -3.90
CA LYS A 68 25.86 -13.53 -2.71
C LYS A 68 25.01 -12.87 -1.62
N PHE A 69 23.90 -12.24 -2.00
CA PHE A 69 23.02 -11.52 -1.09
C PHE A 69 21.83 -12.33 -0.58
N LEU A 70 21.64 -13.56 -1.07
CA LEU A 70 20.60 -14.46 -0.59
C LEU A 70 20.80 -14.76 0.90
N LYS A 71 19.68 -14.90 1.62
CA LYS A 71 19.67 -15.29 3.04
C LYS A 71 20.29 -16.67 3.25
N GLU A 72 20.08 -17.58 2.29
CA GLU A 72 20.64 -18.92 2.25
C GLU A 72 21.28 -19.17 0.87
N PRO A 73 22.60 -18.96 0.70
CA PRO A 73 23.26 -19.12 -0.60
C PRO A 73 23.22 -20.57 -1.12
N GLU A 74 22.98 -21.55 -0.24
CA GLU A 74 22.87 -22.97 -0.58
C GLU A 74 21.51 -23.36 -1.19
N LYS A 75 20.50 -22.48 -1.12
CA LYS A 75 19.17 -22.70 -1.71
C LYS A 75 18.96 -22.01 -3.06
N LYS A 76 20.05 -21.62 -3.73
CA LYS A 76 20.01 -21.03 -5.08
C LYS A 76 19.23 -21.94 -6.04
N GLY A 77 18.23 -21.41 -6.75
CA GLY A 77 17.37 -22.17 -7.65
C GLY A 77 16.33 -23.10 -6.99
N GLN A 78 16.23 -23.12 -5.65
CA GLN A 78 15.11 -23.80 -4.98
C GLN A 78 13.93 -22.85 -4.91
N ALA A 79 12.80 -23.27 -5.47
CA ALA A 79 11.55 -22.54 -5.34
C ALA A 79 11.29 -22.21 -3.86
N ALA A 80 10.89 -20.97 -3.58
CA ALA A 80 10.54 -20.54 -2.23
C ALA A 80 9.71 -21.63 -1.54
N PRO A 81 10.13 -22.11 -0.34
CA PRO A 81 9.31 -23.03 0.43
C PRO A 81 7.91 -22.45 0.53
N ASN A 82 6.89 -23.27 0.28
CA ASN A 82 5.51 -22.81 0.33
C ASN A 82 5.31 -21.97 1.60
N PRO A 83 4.72 -20.76 1.54
CA PRO A 83 4.57 -19.87 2.70
C PRO A 83 3.84 -20.48 3.89
N MET A 84 3.09 -21.56 3.66
CA MET A 84 2.40 -22.35 4.69
C MET A 84 3.29 -23.40 5.39
N THR A 85 4.51 -23.64 4.88
CA THR A 85 5.44 -24.67 5.38
C THR A 85 6.64 -24.07 6.13
N ASP A 86 6.88 -22.76 6.00
CA ASP A 86 7.91 -22.05 6.77
C ASP A 86 7.25 -21.29 7.94
N PRO A 87 7.50 -21.69 9.21
CA PRO A 87 6.96 -21.04 10.39
C PRO A 87 7.27 -19.53 10.48
N ALA A 88 8.41 -19.07 9.96
CA ALA A 88 8.79 -17.66 9.97
C ALA A 88 8.04 -16.85 8.89
N ALA A 89 7.83 -17.44 7.72
CA ALA A 89 7.01 -16.84 6.66
C ALA A 89 5.52 -16.83 7.05
N MET A 90 5.04 -17.89 7.69
CA MET A 90 3.70 -17.98 8.26
C MET A 90 3.51 -16.96 9.39
N GLU A 91 4.51 -16.73 10.24
CA GLU A 91 4.41 -15.74 11.31
C GLU A 91 4.45 -14.29 10.78
N GLY A 92 5.22 -14.02 9.71
CA GLY A 92 5.20 -12.74 9.00
C GLY A 92 3.88 -12.51 8.25
N MET A 93 3.37 -13.54 7.58
CA MET A 93 2.07 -13.55 6.94
C MET A 93 0.94 -13.36 7.95
N MET A 94 0.99 -14.07 9.09
CA MET A 94 0.03 -13.95 10.18
C MET A 94 0.16 -12.59 10.86
N GLY A 95 1.36 -12.02 10.99
CA GLY A 95 1.55 -10.65 11.48
C GLY A 95 0.89 -9.60 10.57
N MET A 96 1.09 -9.71 9.25
CA MET A 96 0.44 -8.84 8.27
C MET A 96 -1.07 -9.09 8.20
N MET A 97 -1.50 -10.36 8.24
CA MET A 97 -2.91 -10.75 8.28
C MET A 97 -3.58 -10.28 9.56
N LYS A 98 -2.91 -10.35 10.72
CA LYS A 98 -3.40 -9.86 12.00
C LYS A 98 -3.50 -8.34 11.99
N GLY A 99 -2.54 -7.64 11.40
CA GLY A 99 -2.62 -6.20 11.15
C GLY A 99 -3.84 -5.85 10.29
N ASN A 100 -4.02 -6.53 9.16
CA ASN A 100 -5.16 -6.34 8.26
C ASN A 100 -6.49 -6.79 8.89
N MET A 101 -6.49 -7.83 9.71
CA MET A 101 -7.69 -8.39 10.36
C MET A 101 -8.13 -7.53 11.54
N ALA A 102 -7.20 -6.98 12.31
CA ALA A 102 -7.47 -5.95 13.31
C ALA A 102 -8.06 -4.67 12.67
N MET A 103 -7.81 -4.44 11.38
CA MET A 103 -8.42 -3.35 10.59
C MET A 103 -9.79 -3.72 10.00
N ILE A 104 -9.98 -4.97 9.54
CA ILE A 104 -11.21 -5.47 8.90
C ILE A 104 -12.33 -5.77 9.91
N ILE A 105 -12.00 -6.39 11.05
CA ILE A 105 -13.01 -6.81 12.04
C ILE A 105 -13.88 -5.62 12.49
N PRO A 106 -13.32 -4.46 12.89
CA PRO A 106 -14.13 -3.31 13.27
C PRO A 106 -15.03 -2.82 12.12
N GLN A 107 -14.54 -2.89 10.88
CA GLN A 107 -15.26 -2.40 9.70
C GLN A 107 -16.47 -3.27 9.36
N THR A 108 -16.31 -4.60 9.37
CA THR A 108 -17.40 -5.53 9.11
C THR A 108 -18.45 -5.47 10.21
N LEU A 109 -18.03 -5.35 11.47
CA LEU A 109 -18.95 -5.23 12.60
C LEU A 109 -19.78 -3.95 12.54
N ILE A 110 -19.17 -2.80 12.23
CA ILE A 110 -19.92 -1.54 12.10
C ILE A 110 -20.88 -1.60 10.91
N MET A 111 -20.45 -2.14 9.77
CA MET A 111 -21.31 -2.29 8.59
C MET A 111 -22.51 -3.22 8.86
N GLY A 112 -22.27 -4.35 9.53
CA GLY A 112 -23.32 -5.28 9.96
C GLY A 112 -24.28 -4.66 10.97
N TRP A 113 -23.76 -3.91 11.94
CA TRP A 113 -24.57 -3.21 12.94
C TRP A 113 -25.45 -2.13 12.30
N ILE A 114 -24.92 -1.34 11.36
CA ILE A 114 -25.70 -0.33 10.64
C ILE A 114 -26.79 -0.98 9.77
N ASN A 115 -26.47 -2.07 9.10
CA ASN A 115 -27.45 -2.80 8.29
C ASN A 115 -28.57 -3.39 9.17
N ALA A 116 -28.25 -3.95 10.34
CA ALA A 116 -29.26 -4.56 11.22
C ALA A 116 -30.19 -3.53 11.88
N PHE A 117 -29.67 -2.37 12.31
CA PHE A 117 -30.44 -1.38 13.09
C PHE A 117 -31.02 -0.24 12.26
N PHE A 118 -30.42 0.09 11.12
CA PHE A 118 -30.80 1.27 10.33
C PHE A 118 -31.21 0.97 8.88
N SER A 119 -31.38 -0.31 8.50
CA SER A 119 -31.94 -0.66 7.19
C SER A 119 -33.43 -0.29 7.09
N GLY A 120 -33.89 0.06 5.88
CA GLY A 120 -35.28 0.39 5.60
C GLY A 120 -35.69 1.85 5.83
N PHE A 121 -34.81 2.70 6.36
CA PHE A 121 -35.13 4.11 6.65
C PHE A 121 -34.38 5.10 5.76
N VAL A 122 -35.07 6.18 5.40
CA VAL A 122 -34.51 7.37 4.75
C VAL A 122 -34.27 8.42 5.82
N ILE A 123 -33.08 9.02 5.85
CA ILE A 123 -32.69 9.93 6.95
C ILE A 123 -32.60 11.39 6.51
N ILE A 124 -32.09 11.65 5.30
CA ILE A 124 -31.81 13.02 4.86
C ILE A 124 -32.06 13.21 3.37
N ARG A 125 -32.44 14.43 3.00
CA ARG A 125 -32.52 14.91 1.63
C ARG A 125 -31.32 15.79 1.33
N LEU A 126 -30.59 15.49 0.26
CA LEU A 126 -29.42 16.26 -0.15
C LEU A 126 -29.84 17.56 -0.86
N PRO A 127 -29.13 18.68 -0.64
CA PRO A 127 -29.49 19.99 -1.19
C PRO A 127 -29.07 20.19 -2.66
N PHE A 128 -28.60 19.14 -3.33
CA PHE A 128 -28.15 19.17 -4.73
C PHE A 128 -28.78 18.01 -5.53
N PRO A 129 -29.05 18.21 -6.84
CA PRO A 129 -29.58 17.16 -7.70
C PRO A 129 -28.54 16.07 -7.97
N LEU A 130 -28.97 14.81 -7.92
CA LEU A 130 -28.12 13.64 -8.12
C LEU A 130 -28.57 12.82 -9.33
N THR A 131 -27.62 12.19 -10.01
CA THR A 131 -27.93 11.33 -11.16
C THR A 131 -28.48 9.97 -10.70
N ILE A 132 -29.33 9.35 -11.53
CA ILE A 132 -29.99 8.07 -11.24
C ILE A 132 -28.98 6.94 -10.97
N LYS A 133 -27.76 7.03 -11.50
CA LYS A 133 -26.70 6.03 -11.26
C LYS A 133 -26.30 5.93 -9.79
N PHE A 134 -26.45 7.00 -9.00
CA PHE A 134 -26.18 6.99 -7.57
C PHE A 134 -27.33 6.38 -6.75
N LYS A 135 -28.51 6.17 -7.35
CA LYS A 135 -29.70 5.66 -6.65
C LYS A 135 -29.46 4.29 -5.99
N SER A 136 -28.88 3.34 -6.73
CA SER A 136 -28.59 2.00 -6.22
C SER A 136 -27.61 2.00 -5.05
N MET A 137 -26.72 3.00 -4.99
CA MET A 137 -25.74 3.17 -3.92
C MET A 137 -26.30 3.96 -2.73
N LEU A 138 -27.10 5.00 -2.98
CA LEU A 138 -27.64 5.91 -1.98
C LEU A 138 -28.92 5.41 -1.29
N GLN A 139 -29.62 4.48 -1.93
CA GLN A 139 -30.85 3.87 -1.43
C GLN A 139 -30.67 2.38 -1.14
N ALA A 140 -29.42 1.93 -0.99
CA ALA A 140 -29.13 0.58 -0.51
C ALA A 140 -29.87 0.35 0.83
N GLY A 141 -30.72 -0.68 0.87
CA GLY A 141 -31.56 -1.00 2.02
C GLY A 141 -32.97 -0.39 2.04
N VAL A 142 -33.38 0.40 1.04
CA VAL A 142 -34.75 0.93 0.93
C VAL A 142 -35.39 0.42 -0.37
N ALA A 143 -36.45 -0.37 -0.25
CA ALA A 143 -37.08 -1.08 -1.37
C ALA A 143 -38.15 -0.24 -2.10
N THR A 144 -37.82 0.99 -2.55
CA THR A 144 -38.76 1.86 -3.28
C THR A 144 -38.23 2.25 -4.66
N LYS A 145 -38.97 1.88 -5.72
CA LYS A 145 -38.55 2.07 -7.12
C LYS A 145 -38.65 3.52 -7.61
N ASP A 146 -39.57 4.31 -7.08
CA ASP A 146 -39.91 5.65 -7.61
C ASP A 146 -39.42 6.82 -6.74
N MET A 147 -38.59 6.54 -5.74
CA MET A 147 -38.08 7.58 -4.84
C MET A 147 -37.00 8.45 -5.50
N ASP A 148 -37.07 9.76 -5.30
CA ASP A 148 -36.09 10.73 -5.82
C ASP A 148 -34.66 10.41 -5.29
N PRO A 149 -33.64 10.35 -6.17
CA PRO A 149 -32.23 10.12 -5.79
C PRO A 149 -31.66 11.08 -4.73
N GLN A 150 -32.29 12.23 -4.48
CA GLN A 150 -31.90 13.14 -3.40
C GLN A 150 -32.07 12.55 -2.00
N TRP A 151 -32.93 11.55 -1.86
CA TRP A 151 -33.17 10.87 -0.59
C TRP A 151 -32.15 9.77 -0.36
N MET A 152 -31.49 9.88 0.79
CA MET A 152 -30.38 9.01 1.16
C MET A 152 -30.74 8.12 2.34
N SER A 153 -30.36 6.84 2.24
CA SER A 153 -30.48 5.88 3.34
C SER A 153 -29.41 6.11 4.40
N SER A 154 -29.65 5.54 5.57
CA SER A 154 -28.70 5.52 6.69
C SER A 154 -27.32 4.94 6.33
N ILE A 155 -27.30 3.89 5.50
CA ILE A 155 -26.08 3.19 5.06
C ILE A 155 -25.24 4.11 4.21
N SER A 156 -25.86 4.83 3.29
CA SER A 156 -25.17 5.72 2.38
C SER A 156 -24.70 7.00 3.06
N TRP A 157 -25.42 7.48 4.07
CA TRP A 157 -24.95 8.54 4.95
C TRP A 157 -23.69 8.13 5.73
N TYR A 158 -23.63 6.88 6.20
CA TYR A 158 -22.44 6.35 6.84
C TYR A 158 -21.25 6.28 5.88
N VAL A 159 -21.45 5.80 4.66
CA VAL A 159 -20.40 5.76 3.62
C VAL A 159 -19.88 7.17 3.32
N LEU A 160 -20.76 8.17 3.21
CA LEU A 160 -20.34 9.57 3.04
C LEU A 160 -19.54 10.08 4.24
N CYS A 161 -19.92 9.72 5.46
CA CYS A 161 -19.19 10.10 6.66
C CYS A 161 -17.78 9.47 6.71
N ILE A 162 -17.58 8.24 6.25
CA ILE A 162 -16.25 7.61 6.18
C ILE A 162 -15.30 8.43 5.31
N PHE A 163 -15.74 8.85 4.12
CA PHE A 163 -14.91 9.62 3.21
C PHE A 163 -14.77 11.09 3.62
N GLY A 164 -15.84 11.71 4.13
CA GLY A 164 -15.86 13.13 4.50
C GLY A 164 -15.14 13.46 5.80
N LEU A 165 -15.07 12.52 6.75
CA LEU A 165 -14.43 12.75 8.05
C LEU A 165 -12.90 12.58 8.01
N GLN A 166 -12.32 12.16 6.89
CA GLN A 166 -10.87 11.98 6.76
C GLN A 166 -10.10 13.25 7.10
N SER A 167 -10.52 14.41 6.59
CA SER A 167 -9.87 15.69 6.89
C SER A 167 -10.01 16.09 8.36
N VAL A 168 -11.14 15.73 9.00
CA VAL A 168 -11.37 15.98 10.42
C VAL A 168 -10.45 15.10 11.28
N PHE A 169 -10.30 13.82 10.93
CA PHE A 169 -9.38 12.92 11.62
C PHE A 169 -7.92 13.32 11.40
N ASN A 170 -7.55 13.77 10.20
CA ASN A 170 -6.20 14.28 9.93
C ASN A 170 -5.88 15.52 10.76
N TYR A 171 -6.86 16.43 10.92
CA TYR A 171 -6.70 17.60 11.79
C TYR A 171 -6.61 17.22 13.27
N LEU A 172 -7.43 16.27 13.73
CA LEU A 172 -7.51 15.89 15.15
C LEU A 172 -6.37 14.97 15.61
N LEU A 173 -5.94 14.03 14.76
CA LEU A 173 -5.06 12.91 15.11
C LEU A 173 -3.74 12.90 14.32
N GLY A 174 -3.54 13.82 13.37
CA GLY A 174 -2.35 13.89 12.51
C GLY A 174 -2.47 13.04 11.24
N SER A 175 -1.47 13.14 10.35
CA SER A 175 -1.47 12.52 9.01
C SER A 175 -1.46 10.99 9.01
N ASP A 176 -0.87 10.36 10.04
CA ASP A 176 -0.70 8.90 10.15
C ASP A 176 -1.79 8.25 11.02
N ASN A 177 -2.98 8.84 11.07
CA ASN A 177 -4.07 8.29 11.88
C ASN A 177 -4.64 7.01 11.25
N ALA A 178 -4.97 6.03 12.11
CA ALA A 178 -5.56 4.75 11.66
C ALA A 178 -7.07 4.86 11.35
N ALA A 179 -7.67 6.03 11.59
CA ALA A 179 -9.07 6.30 11.27
C ALA A 179 -9.26 6.60 9.77
N SER A 180 -8.33 7.33 9.15
CA SER A 180 -8.29 7.67 7.72
C SER A 180 -7.90 6.48 6.84
N GLN A 181 -7.15 5.53 7.39
CA GLN A 181 -6.77 4.29 6.70
C GLN A 181 -7.98 3.48 6.22
N MET A 182 -9.17 3.62 6.82
CA MET A 182 -10.40 2.96 6.35
C MET A 182 -10.77 3.37 4.91
N ALA A 183 -10.70 4.66 4.59
CA ALA A 183 -10.98 5.16 3.24
C ALA A 183 -9.94 4.66 2.24
N GLN A 184 -8.67 4.64 2.65
CA GLN A 184 -7.55 4.15 1.85
C GLN A 184 -7.65 2.64 1.58
N GLN A 185 -8.05 1.84 2.57
CA GLN A 185 -8.24 0.40 2.44
C GLN A 185 -9.43 0.04 1.55
N MET A 186 -10.55 0.78 1.67
CA MET A 186 -11.69 0.62 0.76
C MET A 186 -11.34 1.00 -0.69
N GLY A 187 -10.43 1.95 -0.89
CA GLY A 187 -9.87 2.25 -2.21
C GLY A 187 -8.92 1.18 -2.75
N GLN A 188 -8.18 0.49 -1.87
CA GLN A 188 -7.26 -0.59 -2.25
C GLN A 188 -7.94 -1.95 -2.52
N MET A 189 -9.18 -2.17 -2.07
CA MET A 189 -9.96 -3.36 -2.43
C MET A 189 -10.50 -3.33 -3.87
N GLY A 190 -10.12 -2.35 -4.69
CA GLY A 190 -10.33 -2.38 -6.14
C GLY A 190 -9.48 -3.47 -6.81
N PRO A 191 -9.98 -4.15 -7.86
CA PRO A 191 -9.36 -5.31 -8.49
C PRO A 191 -8.10 -4.98 -9.33
N GLY A 192 -7.08 -4.36 -8.73
CA GLY A 192 -5.86 -4.01 -9.46
C GLY A 192 -4.67 -3.45 -8.68
N ALA A 193 -4.69 -3.37 -7.34
CA ALA A 193 -3.60 -2.73 -6.60
C ALA A 193 -3.02 -3.62 -5.50
N GLY A 194 -1.78 -4.09 -5.68
CA GLY A 194 -0.98 -4.64 -4.59
C GLY A 194 -0.14 -5.86 -4.96
N ALA A 195 0.70 -5.78 -6.00
CA ALA A 195 1.84 -6.68 -6.11
C ALA A 195 2.82 -6.33 -4.98
N ASN A 196 2.62 -6.96 -3.82
CA ASN A 196 3.44 -6.74 -2.65
C ASN A 196 4.83 -7.32 -2.95
N MET A 197 5.81 -6.45 -3.19
CA MET A 197 7.16 -6.83 -3.63
C MET A 197 7.94 -7.70 -2.63
N PHE A 198 7.41 -7.86 -1.42
CA PHE A 198 7.96 -8.71 -0.35
C PHE A 198 6.87 -9.59 0.27
N GLY A 199 5.92 -10.04 -0.55
CA GLY A 199 4.85 -10.94 -0.14
C GLY A 199 5.37 -12.37 0.17
N PRO A 200 4.75 -13.10 1.11
CA PRO A 200 5.03 -14.52 1.31
C PRO A 200 4.77 -15.29 0.01
N GLY A 201 5.80 -15.95 -0.53
CA GLY A 201 5.71 -16.76 -1.75
C GLY A 201 6.42 -16.17 -2.97
N VAL A 202 7.05 -14.99 -2.82
CA VAL A 202 7.95 -14.49 -3.84
C VAL A 202 9.35 -15.08 -3.63
N ASP A 203 9.87 -15.72 -4.66
CA ASP A 203 11.20 -16.33 -4.68
C ASP A 203 12.29 -15.26 -4.76
N PRO A 204 13.12 -15.06 -3.72
CA PRO A 204 14.13 -14.00 -3.70
C PRO A 204 15.13 -14.15 -4.86
N ASP A 205 15.49 -15.39 -5.23
CA ASP A 205 16.45 -15.65 -6.31
C ASP A 205 15.91 -15.17 -7.67
N LYS A 206 14.62 -15.42 -7.94
CA LYS A 206 13.95 -14.90 -9.14
C LYS A 206 13.86 -13.37 -9.15
N GLN A 207 13.68 -12.74 -7.99
CA GLN A 207 13.69 -11.28 -7.90
C GLN A 207 15.07 -10.71 -8.19
N PHE A 208 16.14 -11.35 -7.69
CA PHE A 208 17.50 -10.94 -7.99
C PHE A 208 17.86 -11.13 -9.46
N GLN A 209 17.46 -12.25 -10.06
CA GLN A 209 17.65 -12.49 -11.50
C GLN A 209 16.87 -11.46 -12.34
N GLY A 210 15.60 -11.21 -12.01
CA GLY A 210 14.80 -10.20 -12.69
C GLY A 210 15.39 -8.79 -12.55
N GLU A 211 15.91 -8.42 -11.38
CA GLU A 211 16.57 -7.12 -11.22
C GLU A 211 17.94 -7.07 -11.93
N ALA A 212 18.67 -8.18 -12.01
CA ALA A 212 19.90 -8.27 -12.79
C ALA A 212 19.63 -8.05 -14.29
N GLU A 213 18.60 -8.70 -14.85
CA GLU A 213 18.16 -8.48 -16.23
C GLU A 213 17.72 -7.03 -16.47
N ASN A 214 16.93 -6.46 -15.54
CA ASN A 214 16.51 -5.07 -15.63
C ASN A 214 17.70 -4.09 -15.62
N LEU A 215 18.72 -4.36 -14.80
CA LEU A 215 19.95 -3.56 -14.76
C LEU A 215 20.81 -3.78 -16.02
N ALA A 216 20.83 -5.00 -16.56
CA ALA A 216 21.56 -5.34 -17.78
C ALA A 216 21.02 -4.56 -19.00
N VAL A 217 19.69 -4.45 -19.13
CA VAL A 217 19.01 -3.77 -20.24
C VAL A 217 19.00 -2.24 -20.08
N LEU A 218 19.30 -1.71 -18.88
CA LEU A 218 19.24 -0.27 -18.64
C LEU A 218 20.28 0.50 -19.47
N ALA A 219 19.79 1.38 -20.36
CA ALA A 219 20.60 2.36 -21.06
C ALA A 219 20.90 3.54 -20.13
N HIS A 220 22.16 3.72 -19.77
CA HIS A 220 22.58 4.81 -18.89
C HIS A 220 22.68 6.14 -19.66
N LYS A 221 22.01 7.16 -19.16
CA LYS A 221 22.16 8.56 -19.61
C LYS A 221 22.38 9.44 -18.40
N SER A 222 23.53 10.09 -18.33
CA SER A 222 23.88 10.94 -17.19
C SER A 222 23.24 12.33 -17.34
N THR A 223 22.64 12.85 -16.27
CA THR A 223 22.22 14.25 -16.20
C THR A 223 23.40 15.21 -16.03
N LEU A 224 24.62 14.72 -15.88
CA LEU A 224 25.83 15.54 -15.84
C LEU A 224 26.31 15.95 -17.24
N GLU A 225 25.91 15.20 -18.27
CA GLU A 225 26.23 15.52 -19.66
C GLU A 225 25.46 16.77 -20.12
N GLY A 226 26.18 17.80 -20.55
CA GLY A 226 25.61 19.08 -21.01
C GLY A 226 25.01 19.94 -19.90
N VAL A 227 25.41 19.74 -18.63
CA VAL A 227 24.97 20.62 -17.52
C VAL A 227 25.44 22.06 -17.73
N GLU A 228 26.65 22.25 -18.23
CA GLU A 228 27.25 23.57 -18.46
C GLU A 228 26.41 24.35 -19.47
N GLU A 229 26.03 23.72 -20.59
CA GLU A 229 25.17 24.34 -21.60
C GLU A 229 23.77 24.65 -21.05
N ARG A 230 23.16 23.73 -20.29
CA ARG A 230 21.85 23.97 -19.65
C ARG A 230 21.90 25.11 -18.64
N LEU A 231 22.99 25.19 -17.87
CA LEU A 231 23.20 26.26 -16.91
C LEU A 231 23.35 27.61 -17.63
N LEU A 232 24.18 27.67 -18.67
CA LEU A 232 24.39 28.88 -19.47
C LEU A 232 23.10 29.35 -20.18
N GLN A 233 22.23 28.43 -20.62
CA GLN A 233 20.91 28.78 -21.16
C GLN A 233 19.96 29.36 -20.11
N THR A 234 20.07 28.89 -18.86
CA THR A 234 19.21 29.36 -17.75
C THR A 234 19.68 30.71 -17.21
N VAL A 235 20.98 30.99 -17.28
CA VAL A 235 21.61 32.22 -16.76
C VAL A 235 21.69 33.33 -17.82
N LYS A 236 20.88 33.28 -18.88
CA LYS A 236 20.77 34.40 -19.83
C LYS A 236 20.27 35.67 -19.10
N VAL A 237 21.24 36.53 -18.74
CA VAL A 237 21.09 37.97 -18.49
C VAL A 237 20.96 38.69 -19.83
#